data_AF-A0A183AKX6-F1
#
_entry.id   AF-A0A183AKX6-F1
#
_cell.length_a   1.000
_cell.length_b   1.000
_cell.length_c   1.000
_cell.angle_alpha   90.00
_cell.angle_beta   90.00
_cell.angle_gamma   90.00
#
_symmetry.space_group_name_H-M   'P 1'
#
loop_
_entity.id
_entity.type
_entity.pdbx_description
1 polymer ?
#
loop_
_entity_poly.entity_id
_entity_poly.type
_entity_poly.pdbx_seq_one_letter_code
_entity_poly.pdbx_strand_id
1 'polypeptide(L)'
;MQVNTQILVLVLLSLSTFQSGSVCADKDVVVYTIGPTVSWQRRCETTPSVVVPRQPNVMFEATGQIKQWLLDNLIRSVCTVSNNLFAVYVSSASSSQSYSAQVVRIDPRQFTRWNTTLLNPFGVPKLPTQTLYLLFSNQQLPVVRDSDKLNLGTMPELTLFIPLVDLRATLDTAYQQCVNSIGKPGFIEPRCACCSRLDSLNILVRLTTPPSVTST
;
A
#
# COMPACT_ATOMS: atom_id res chain seq x y z
N MET A 1 7.76 -55.55 29.50
CA MET A 1 6.78 -55.47 28.40
C MET A 1 6.52 -54.00 28.11
N GLN A 2 6.92 -53.55 26.92
CA GLN A 2 6.47 -52.34 26.22
C GLN A 2 4.91 -52.31 26.14
N VAL A 3 4.21 -51.18 25.99
CA VAL A 3 4.36 -50.09 25.02
C VAL A 3 3.84 -48.76 25.61
N ASN A 4 4.54 -47.69 25.26
CA ASN A 4 4.24 -46.28 25.47
C ASN A 4 3.29 -45.78 24.35
N THR A 5 2.21 -45.06 24.68
CA THR A 5 1.31 -44.50 23.66
C THR A 5 1.05 -43.02 23.91
N GLN A 6 1.91 -42.18 23.35
CA GLN A 6 1.58 -40.79 23.03
C GLN A 6 0.69 -40.79 21.79
N ILE A 7 -0.44 -40.07 21.83
CA ILE A 7 -1.25 -39.82 20.64
C ILE A 7 -0.94 -38.41 20.15
N LEU A 8 -0.23 -38.37 19.03
CA LEU A 8 -0.03 -37.21 18.16
C LEU A 8 -1.18 -37.21 17.15
N VAL A 9 -1.97 -36.14 17.05
CA VAL A 9 -2.97 -35.98 15.97
C VAL A 9 -2.46 -34.92 15.01
N LEU A 10 -2.17 -35.36 13.78
CA LEU A 10 -1.69 -34.53 12.68
C LEU A 10 -2.33 -35.01 11.38
N VAL A 11 -3.28 -34.25 10.82
CA VAL A 11 -3.78 -34.33 9.43
C VAL A 11 -4.32 -32.94 9.08
N LEU A 12 -3.58 -32.07 8.37
CA LEU A 12 -3.41 -31.92 6.91
C LEU A 12 -4.65 -31.41 6.15
N LEU A 13 -4.54 -30.14 5.72
CA LEU A 13 -4.96 -29.51 4.46
C LEU A 13 -6.35 -29.86 3.89
N SER A 14 -7.24 -28.86 3.88
CA SER A 14 -8.23 -28.72 2.83
C SER A 14 -8.10 -27.34 2.16
N LEU A 15 -7.40 -27.32 1.02
CA LEU A 15 -7.63 -26.34 -0.04
C LEU A 15 -9.08 -26.48 -0.49
N SER A 16 -9.91 -25.47 -0.30
CA SER A 16 -11.17 -25.35 -1.02
C SER A 16 -10.89 -24.73 -2.39
N THR A 17 -10.56 -25.58 -3.36
CA THR A 17 -10.75 -25.28 -4.77
C THR A 17 -12.25 -25.16 -5.05
N PHE A 18 -12.77 -23.94 -5.20
CA PHE A 18 -14.06 -23.75 -5.87
C PHE A 18 -13.84 -23.93 -7.38
N GLN A 19 -13.99 -25.17 -7.81
CA GLN A 19 -14.27 -25.52 -9.19
C GLN A 19 -15.80 -25.63 -9.31
N SER A 20 -16.42 -24.68 -10.00
CA SER A 20 -17.74 -24.91 -10.59
C SER A 20 -17.62 -24.55 -12.06
N GLY A 21 -17.70 -25.59 -12.88
CA GLY A 21 -17.52 -25.48 -14.32
C GLY A 21 -18.72 -24.82 -15.01
N SER A 22 -18.41 -24.14 -16.09
CA SER A 22 -19.19 -24.28 -17.33
C SER A 22 -18.18 -24.43 -18.45
N VAL A 23 -18.03 -25.67 -18.92
CA VAL A 23 -17.27 -26.00 -20.11
C VAL A 23 -18.19 -25.74 -21.29
N CYS A 24 -18.03 -24.59 -21.96
CA CYS A 24 -18.45 -24.50 -23.36
C CYS A 24 -17.37 -25.23 -24.17
N ALA A 25 -17.62 -26.51 -24.43
CA ALA A 25 -16.81 -27.31 -25.32
C ALA A 25 -17.02 -26.77 -26.74
N ASP A 26 -16.01 -26.09 -27.26
CA ASP A 26 -15.91 -25.81 -28.69
C ASP A 26 -15.41 -27.10 -29.35
N LYS A 27 -16.32 -27.82 -29.99
CA LYS A 27 -15.98 -28.87 -30.96
C LYS A 27 -16.87 -28.70 -32.18
N ASP A 28 -16.22 -28.27 -33.26
CA ASP A 28 -16.68 -28.48 -34.62
C ASP A 28 -17.04 -29.96 -34.83
N VAL A 29 -18.33 -30.23 -34.99
CA VAL A 29 -18.84 -31.29 -35.88
C VAL A 29 -20.15 -30.80 -36.47
N VAL A 30 -20.12 -30.55 -37.78
CA VAL A 30 -21.31 -30.37 -38.62
C VAL A 30 -22.08 -31.70 -38.66
N VAL A 31 -23.32 -31.69 -38.17
CA VAL A 31 -24.34 -32.69 -38.54
C VAL A 31 -25.62 -31.95 -38.91
N TYR A 32 -25.98 -32.06 -40.19
CA TYR A 32 -27.28 -31.64 -40.71
C TYR A 32 -28.34 -32.61 -40.20
N THR A 33 -29.38 -32.14 -39.51
CA THR A 33 -30.65 -32.84 -39.46
C THR A 33 -31.81 -31.86 -39.35
N ILE A 34 -32.79 -32.06 -40.22
CA ILE A 34 -33.99 -31.25 -40.46
C ILE A 34 -35.08 -31.66 -39.46
N GLY A 35 -35.76 -30.69 -38.83
CA GLY A 35 -36.97 -30.95 -38.06
C GLY A 35 -37.49 -29.71 -37.31
N PRO A 36 -38.74 -29.25 -37.54
CA PRO A 36 -39.25 -28.02 -36.94
C PRO A 36 -40.01 -28.32 -35.65
N THR A 37 -39.50 -27.85 -34.51
CA THR A 37 -40.34 -27.75 -33.32
C THR A 37 -39.85 -26.65 -32.38
N VAL A 38 -40.77 -25.70 -32.18
CA VAL A 38 -40.75 -24.59 -31.24
C VAL A 38 -40.28 -25.05 -29.86
N SER A 39 -39.37 -24.30 -29.21
CA SER A 39 -39.58 -23.78 -27.85
C SER A 39 -38.37 -23.02 -27.25
N TRP A 40 -38.70 -21.91 -26.57
CA TRP A 40 -37.93 -21.12 -25.60
C TRP A 40 -36.56 -20.57 -26.01
N GLN A 41 -36.55 -19.36 -26.61
CA GLN A 41 -35.42 -18.43 -26.49
C GLN A 41 -35.23 -18.06 -25.01
N ARG A 42 -34.36 -18.80 -24.32
CA ARG A 42 -33.67 -18.29 -23.13
C ARG A 42 -32.74 -17.19 -23.62
N ARG A 43 -33.04 -15.93 -23.30
CA ARG A 43 -32.06 -14.83 -23.39
C ARG A 43 -30.81 -15.31 -22.66
N CYS A 44 -29.68 -15.37 -23.37
CA CYS A 44 -28.40 -15.14 -22.70
C CYS A 44 -28.43 -13.67 -22.30
N GLU A 45 -29.00 -13.40 -21.14
CA GLU A 45 -28.84 -12.14 -20.46
C GLU A 45 -27.38 -12.12 -20.03
N THR A 46 -26.57 -11.37 -20.77
CA THR A 46 -25.21 -11.00 -20.36
C THR A 46 -25.31 -10.46 -18.96
N THR A 47 -24.98 -11.29 -17.97
CA THR A 47 -24.71 -10.81 -16.63
C THR A 47 -23.60 -9.78 -16.81
N PRO A 48 -23.81 -8.50 -16.44
CA PRO A 48 -22.71 -7.55 -16.45
C PRO A 48 -21.63 -8.19 -15.60
N SER A 49 -20.46 -8.41 -16.20
CA SER A 49 -19.27 -8.76 -15.44
C SER A 49 -19.20 -7.71 -14.36
N VAL A 50 -19.48 -8.12 -13.11
CA VAL A 50 -19.25 -7.29 -11.94
C VAL A 50 -17.76 -7.01 -12.04
N VAL A 51 -17.41 -5.83 -12.52
CA VAL A 51 -16.07 -5.29 -12.43
C VAL A 51 -15.87 -5.17 -10.93
N VAL A 52 -15.35 -6.23 -10.32
CA VAL A 52 -14.82 -6.19 -8.97
C VAL A 52 -13.81 -5.06 -9.05
N PRO A 53 -14.03 -3.92 -8.36
CA PRO A 53 -13.07 -2.85 -8.37
C PRO A 53 -11.78 -3.50 -7.87
N ARG A 54 -10.76 -3.59 -8.73
CA ARG A 54 -9.42 -3.95 -8.25
C ARG A 54 -9.15 -2.93 -7.17
N GLN A 55 -9.10 -3.37 -5.91
CA GLN A 55 -8.77 -2.48 -4.82
C GLN A 55 -7.47 -1.79 -5.23
N PRO A 56 -7.42 -0.45 -5.17
CA PRO A 56 -6.20 0.23 -5.57
C PRO A 56 -5.09 -0.28 -4.66
N ASN A 57 -3.97 -0.69 -5.28
CA ASN A 57 -2.79 -1.10 -4.53
C ASN A 57 -2.30 0.02 -3.59
N VAL A 58 -2.72 1.24 -3.86
CA VAL A 58 -2.39 2.46 -3.13
C VAL A 58 -3.60 3.02 -2.40
N MET A 59 -3.43 3.31 -1.11
CA MET A 59 -4.40 3.96 -0.25
C MET A 59 -4.13 5.47 -0.20
N PHE A 60 -5.17 6.27 -0.47
CA PHE A 60 -5.05 7.72 -0.56
C PHE A 60 -5.65 8.49 0.63
N GLU A 61 -6.32 7.78 1.55
CA GLU A 61 -7.07 8.40 2.65
C GLU A 61 -6.60 7.93 4.03
N ALA A 62 -6.51 8.87 4.97
CA ALA A 62 -6.10 8.63 6.35
C ALA A 62 -7.28 8.22 7.25
N THR A 63 -7.96 7.12 6.91
CA THR A 63 -9.06 6.60 7.76
C THR A 63 -8.54 6.14 9.13
N GLY A 64 -9.44 5.99 10.11
CA GLY A 64 -9.06 5.47 11.43
C GLY A 64 -8.36 4.10 11.36
N GLN A 65 -8.83 3.22 10.47
CA GLN A 65 -8.22 1.90 10.24
C GLN A 65 -6.81 2.02 9.65
N ILE A 66 -6.60 2.92 8.68
CA ILE A 66 -5.28 3.15 8.08
C ILE A 66 -4.31 3.77 9.09
N LYS A 67 -4.77 4.71 9.92
CA LYS A 67 -3.96 5.31 10.99
C LYS A 67 -3.53 4.26 12.01
N GLN A 68 -4.45 3.39 12.43
CA GLN A 68 -4.11 2.31 13.36
C GLN A 68 -3.14 1.30 12.72
N TRP A 69 -3.41 0.88 11.49
CA TRP A 69 -2.52 -0.01 10.73
C TRP A 69 -1.12 0.58 10.60
N LEU A 70 -1.02 1.89 10.34
CA LEU A 70 0.26 2.59 10.27
C LEU A 70 0.99 2.53 11.62
N LEU A 71 0.33 2.81 12.75
CA LEU A 71 0.94 2.69 14.09
C LEU A 71 1.50 1.28 14.34
N ASP A 72 0.71 0.26 14.02
CA ASP A 72 1.06 -1.14 14.29
C ASP A 72 2.24 -1.63 13.43
N ASN A 73 2.44 -1.04 12.25
CA ASN A 73 3.39 -1.53 11.26
C ASN A 73 4.60 -0.63 11.02
N LEU A 74 4.53 0.67 11.31
CA LEU A 74 5.51 1.66 10.88
C LEU A 74 6.90 1.37 11.46
N ILE A 75 7.02 1.27 12.78
CA ILE A 75 8.33 1.07 13.45
C ILE A 75 8.99 -0.22 12.95
N ARG A 76 8.23 -1.32 12.93
CA ARG A 76 8.73 -2.62 12.47
C ARG A 76 9.19 -2.54 11.02
N SER A 77 8.35 -2.03 10.12
CA SER A 77 8.65 -2.00 8.69
C SER A 77 9.82 -1.09 8.36
N VAL A 78 9.92 0.09 8.99
CA VAL A 78 11.05 1.01 8.80
C VAL A 78 12.37 0.39 9.26
N CYS A 79 12.32 -0.53 10.24
CA CYS A 79 13.49 -1.30 10.67
C CYS A 79 13.87 -2.45 9.75
N THR A 80 12.88 -3.21 9.28
CA THR A 80 13.13 -4.51 8.65
C THR A 80 13.10 -4.47 7.13
N VAL A 81 12.56 -3.40 6.54
CA VAL A 81 12.35 -3.29 5.10
C VAL A 81 13.10 -2.07 4.59
N SER A 82 14.05 -2.32 3.70
CA SER A 82 14.73 -1.26 2.97
C SER A 82 13.81 -0.61 1.94
N ASN A 83 14.07 0.65 1.60
CA ASN A 83 13.42 1.33 0.48
C ASN A 83 11.87 1.37 0.57
N ASN A 84 11.34 1.66 1.76
CA ASN A 84 9.91 1.55 2.06
C ASN A 84 9.27 2.83 2.62
N LEU A 85 10.04 3.92 2.74
CA LEU A 85 9.60 5.17 3.36
C LEU A 85 10.18 6.36 2.60
N PHE A 86 9.28 7.14 2.02
CA PHE A 86 9.59 8.35 1.26
C PHE A 86 8.57 9.44 1.58
N ALA A 87 8.96 10.68 1.35
CA ALA A 87 8.02 11.78 1.19
C ALA A 87 8.00 12.23 -0.27
N VAL A 88 6.83 12.62 -0.78
CA VAL A 88 6.66 13.06 -2.18
C VAL A 88 5.96 14.40 -2.17
N TYR A 89 6.67 15.44 -2.61
CA TYR A 89 6.11 16.78 -2.76
C TYR A 89 5.52 16.91 -4.15
N VAL A 90 4.20 17.06 -4.24
CA VAL A 90 3.50 17.31 -5.51
C VAL A 90 3.50 18.81 -5.76
N SER A 91 4.25 19.27 -6.75
CA SER A 91 4.43 20.71 -7.03
C SER A 91 3.33 21.29 -7.93
N SER A 92 3.03 20.61 -9.03
CA SER A 92 2.02 21.03 -10.01
C SER A 92 1.42 19.82 -10.73
N ALA A 93 0.25 20.01 -11.33
CA ALA A 93 -0.43 19.00 -12.13
C ALA A 93 -0.32 19.34 -13.62
N SER A 94 0.17 18.39 -14.42
CA SER A 94 0.14 18.48 -15.88
C SER A 94 -1.16 17.90 -16.45
N SER A 95 -1.73 16.91 -15.76
CA SER A 95 -3.05 16.33 -16.04
C SER A 95 -3.66 15.73 -14.76
N SER A 96 -4.84 15.11 -14.85
CA SER A 96 -5.40 14.34 -13.73
C SER A 96 -4.59 13.08 -13.35
N GLN A 97 -3.64 12.68 -14.18
CA GLN A 97 -2.85 11.46 -14.00
C GLN A 97 -1.34 11.72 -13.93
N SER A 98 -0.89 12.95 -14.17
CA SER A 98 0.54 13.30 -14.26
C SER A 98 0.85 14.59 -13.52
N TYR A 99 1.85 14.54 -12.66
CA TYR A 99 2.22 15.61 -11.75
C TYR A 99 3.74 15.82 -11.74
N SER A 100 4.18 17.07 -11.67
CA SER A 100 5.57 17.38 -11.34
C SER A 100 5.77 17.19 -9.85
N ALA A 101 6.76 16.40 -9.45
CA ALA A 101 6.99 16.06 -8.06
C ALA A 101 8.48 16.06 -7.69
N GLN A 102 8.75 16.16 -6.39
CA GLN A 102 10.06 15.89 -5.81
C GLN A 102 9.92 14.75 -4.81
N VAL A 103 10.76 13.72 -4.96
CA VAL A 103 10.82 12.59 -4.02
C VAL A 103 11.93 12.87 -3.02
N VAL A 104 11.65 12.62 -1.75
CA VAL A 104 12.60 12.69 -0.65
C VAL A 104 12.68 11.29 -0.02
N ARG A 105 13.85 10.67 -0.12
CA ARG A 105 14.14 9.44 0.59
C ARG A 105 14.47 9.77 2.06
N ILE A 106 13.79 9.09 2.97
CA ILE A 106 13.96 9.27 4.41
C ILE A 106 14.99 8.27 4.92
N ASP A 107 16.25 8.68 4.93
CA ASP A 107 17.38 7.95 5.49
C ASP A 107 17.78 8.52 6.87
N PRO A 108 18.49 7.76 7.71
CA PRO A 108 19.08 8.27 8.94
C PRO A 108 19.94 9.51 8.68
N ARG A 109 19.62 10.65 9.32
CA ARG A 109 20.46 11.86 9.39
C ARG A 109 20.72 12.61 8.08
N GLN A 110 20.20 12.13 6.95
CA GLN A 110 20.37 12.77 5.65
C GLN A 110 19.14 12.55 4.78
N PHE A 111 18.80 13.57 3.98
CA PHE A 111 17.76 13.50 2.98
C PHE A 111 18.37 13.45 1.60
N THR A 112 18.06 12.40 0.84
CA THR A 112 18.34 12.38 -0.61
C THR A 112 17.08 12.82 -1.34
N ARG A 113 17.19 13.77 -2.26
CA ARG A 113 16.05 14.34 -3.00
C ARG A 113 16.32 14.41 -4.49
N TRP A 114 15.30 14.14 -5.29
CA TRP A 114 15.36 14.28 -6.75
C TRP A 114 13.98 14.64 -7.32
N ASN A 115 13.98 15.29 -8.48
CA ASN A 115 12.76 15.65 -9.19
C ASN A 115 12.28 14.47 -10.04
N THR A 116 10.97 14.32 -10.19
CA THR A 116 10.34 13.23 -10.94
C THR A 116 8.99 13.66 -11.48
N THR A 117 8.48 12.90 -12.45
CA THR A 117 7.06 12.93 -12.83
C THR A 117 6.31 11.83 -12.07
N LEU A 118 5.39 12.24 -11.20
CA LEU A 118 4.49 11.33 -10.49
C LEU A 118 3.32 10.97 -11.40
N LEU A 119 3.17 9.67 -11.66
CA LEU A 119 2.06 9.11 -12.43
C LEU A 119 1.04 8.50 -11.47
N ASN A 120 -0.19 9.01 -11.52
CA ASN A 120 -1.37 8.44 -10.88
C ASN A 120 -2.28 7.81 -11.95
N PRO A 121 -2.05 6.54 -12.33
CA PRO A 121 -2.82 5.91 -13.40
C PRO A 121 -4.30 5.71 -13.06
N PHE A 122 -4.66 5.76 -11.77
CA PHE A 122 -6.03 5.66 -11.31
C PHE A 122 -6.85 6.90 -11.68
N GLY A 123 -6.21 8.07 -11.86
CA GLY A 123 -6.86 9.35 -12.18
C GLY A 123 -7.73 9.94 -11.06
N VAL A 124 -8.05 9.14 -10.04
CA VAL A 124 -8.77 9.52 -8.83
C VAL A 124 -8.08 8.91 -7.59
N PRO A 125 -8.02 9.64 -6.46
CA PRO A 125 -8.37 11.06 -6.34
C PRO A 125 -7.38 11.94 -7.12
N LYS A 126 -7.83 13.13 -7.52
CA LYS A 126 -6.91 14.18 -7.98
C LYS A 126 -6.07 14.59 -6.78
N LEU A 127 -4.75 14.61 -6.94
CA LEU A 127 -3.82 14.98 -5.87
C LEU A 127 -3.75 16.51 -5.73
N PRO A 128 -4.06 17.08 -4.55
CA PRO A 128 -3.70 18.45 -4.22
C PRO A 128 -2.23 18.76 -4.54
N THR A 129 -2.00 19.87 -5.23
CA THR A 129 -0.67 20.42 -5.49
C THR A 129 -0.14 21.16 -4.27
N GLN A 130 1.14 21.50 -4.29
CA GLN A 130 1.87 22.11 -3.16
C GLN A 130 1.74 21.31 -1.86
N THR A 131 1.56 19.99 -1.97
CA THR A 131 1.26 19.11 -0.85
C THR A 131 2.33 18.03 -0.73
N LEU A 132 2.73 17.76 0.51
CA LEU A 132 3.71 16.71 0.84
C LEU A 132 2.97 15.44 1.28
N TYR A 133 3.21 14.34 0.58
CA TYR A 133 2.60 13.04 0.84
C TYR A 133 3.61 12.09 1.47
N LEU A 134 3.14 11.24 2.38
CA LEU A 134 3.84 10.04 2.80
C LEU A 134 3.66 8.97 1.73
N LEU A 135 4.76 8.43 1.21
CA LEU A 135 4.77 7.18 0.45
C LEU A 135 5.40 6.08 1.31
N PHE A 136 4.59 5.14 1.77
CA PHE A 136 5.02 4.11 2.71
C PHE A 136 4.43 2.73 2.39
N SER A 137 5.20 1.67 2.57
CA SER A 137 4.71 0.29 2.51
C SER A 137 5.41 -0.59 3.55
N ASN A 138 4.77 -1.70 3.92
CA ASN A 138 5.41 -2.79 4.64
C ASN A 138 6.23 -3.71 3.71
N GLN A 139 6.24 -3.43 2.41
CA GLN A 139 7.07 -4.09 1.40
C GLN A 139 8.09 -3.10 0.83
N GLN A 140 9.09 -3.63 0.13
CA GLN A 140 10.04 -2.81 -0.60
C GLN A 140 9.31 -2.08 -1.73
N LEU A 141 9.40 -0.75 -1.76
CA LEU A 141 8.83 0.04 -2.84
C LEU A 141 9.75 0.00 -4.06
N PRO A 142 9.23 -0.09 -5.29
CA PRO A 142 10.00 -0.06 -6.53
C PRO A 142 10.44 1.38 -6.90
N VAL A 143 10.88 2.16 -5.91
CA VAL A 143 11.36 3.53 -6.10
C VAL A 143 12.86 3.49 -6.36
N VAL A 144 13.25 3.92 -7.56
CA VAL A 144 14.64 4.01 -7.97
C VAL A 144 15.12 5.46 -7.81
N ARG A 145 16.31 5.62 -7.23
CA ARG A 145 16.95 6.92 -7.05
C ARG A 145 17.16 7.60 -8.41
N ASP A 146 16.93 8.91 -8.46
CA ASP A 146 17.14 9.75 -9.65
C ASP A 146 16.27 9.34 -10.86
N SER A 147 15.23 8.52 -10.64
CA SER A 147 14.25 8.15 -11.67
C SER A 147 13.42 9.36 -12.09
N ASP A 148 13.27 9.53 -13.41
CA ASP A 148 12.43 10.55 -14.03
C ASP A 148 10.93 10.30 -13.79
N LYS A 149 10.55 9.07 -13.41
CA LYS A 149 9.16 8.67 -13.16
C LYS A 149 8.98 7.95 -11.84
N LEU A 150 7.88 8.27 -11.16
CA LEU A 150 7.33 7.56 -10.00
C LEU A 150 5.91 7.12 -10.34
N ASN A 151 5.67 5.82 -10.55
CA ASN A 151 4.36 5.31 -10.96
C ASN A 151 3.61 4.68 -9.78
N LEU A 152 2.48 5.26 -9.37
CA LEU A 152 1.65 4.71 -8.29
C LEU A 152 0.99 3.37 -8.68
N GLY A 153 0.80 3.09 -9.97
CA GLY A 153 0.22 1.83 -10.43
C GLY A 153 1.13 0.62 -10.29
N THR A 154 2.44 0.83 -10.08
CA THR A 154 3.40 -0.25 -9.87
C THR A 154 3.68 -0.52 -8.40
N MET A 155 3.01 0.19 -7.49
CA MET A 155 3.22 0.03 -6.06
C MET A 155 2.65 -1.31 -5.57
N PRO A 156 3.30 -1.95 -4.58
CA PRO A 156 2.76 -3.13 -3.94
C PRO A 156 1.44 -2.82 -3.23
N GLU A 157 0.66 -3.84 -2.96
CA GLU A 157 -0.58 -3.70 -2.19
C GLU A 157 -0.33 -3.06 -0.82
N LEU A 158 -1.34 -2.36 -0.31
CA LEU A 158 -1.29 -1.65 0.98
C LEU A 158 -0.21 -0.55 1.05
N THR A 159 0.17 0.01 -0.11
CA THR A 159 1.02 1.19 -0.13
C THR A 159 0.21 2.42 0.25
N LEU A 160 0.68 3.19 1.22
CA LEU A 160 0.07 4.47 1.57
C LEU A 160 0.64 5.57 0.67
N PHE A 161 -0.23 6.40 0.12
CA PHE A 161 0.11 7.66 -0.53
C PHE A 161 -0.82 8.77 -0.03
N ILE A 162 -0.52 9.27 1.17
CA ILE A 162 -1.46 10.08 1.97
C ILE A 162 -0.80 11.40 2.35
N PRO A 163 -1.49 12.55 2.32
CA PRO A 163 -0.94 13.81 2.80
C PRO A 163 -0.37 13.69 4.21
N LEU A 164 0.85 14.18 4.44
CA LEU A 164 1.49 14.09 5.75
C LEU A 164 0.70 14.81 6.85
N VAL A 165 0.01 15.89 6.49
CA VAL A 165 -0.84 16.65 7.42
C VAL A 165 -1.90 15.77 8.09
N ASP A 166 -2.46 14.81 7.35
CA ASP A 166 -3.52 13.92 7.84
C ASP A 166 -2.98 12.84 8.79
N LEU A 167 -1.67 12.58 8.73
CA LEU A 167 -0.97 11.54 9.48
C LEU A 167 -0.15 12.09 10.64
N ARG A 168 -0.11 13.41 10.87
CA ARG A 168 0.76 14.06 11.86
C ARG A 168 0.71 13.40 13.24
N ALA A 169 -0.48 13.34 13.84
CA ALA A 169 -0.65 12.77 15.19
C ALA A 169 -0.22 11.29 15.25
N THR A 170 -0.47 10.53 14.17
CA THR A 170 -0.09 9.13 14.03
C THR A 170 1.44 8.98 13.98
N LEU A 171 2.11 9.81 13.18
CA LEU A 171 3.57 9.80 13.06
C LEU A 171 4.26 10.26 14.35
N ASP A 172 3.73 11.30 15.01
CA ASP A 172 4.19 11.75 16.32
C ASP A 172 4.07 10.63 17.37
N THR A 173 2.94 9.92 17.40
CA THR A 173 2.71 8.79 18.32
C THR A 173 3.71 7.66 18.06
N ALA A 174 3.91 7.27 16.80
CA ALA A 174 4.87 6.23 16.44
C ALA A 174 6.32 6.63 16.81
N TYR A 175 6.68 7.89 16.61
CA TYR A 175 7.98 8.42 17.03
C TYR A 175 8.17 8.31 18.55
N GLN A 176 7.19 8.76 19.35
CA GLN A 176 7.25 8.66 20.81
C GLN A 176 7.33 7.20 21.29
N GLN A 177 6.60 6.28 20.66
CA GLN A 177 6.71 4.85 20.95
C GLN A 177 8.12 4.32 20.66
N CYS A 178 8.77 4.80 19.59
CA CYS A 178 10.15 4.43 19.27
C CYS A 178 11.12 4.93 20.35
N VAL A 179 11.04 6.21 20.71
CA VAL A 179 11.92 6.84 21.72
C VAL A 179 11.76 6.21 23.10
N ASN A 180 10.52 6.00 23.57
CA ASN A 180 10.22 5.41 24.88
C ASN A 180 10.60 3.92 24.99
N SER A 181 10.95 3.32 23.86
CA SER A 181 11.43 1.95 23.80
C SER A 181 12.95 1.86 23.93
N ILE A 182 13.69 2.95 23.71
CA ILE A 182 15.14 3.04 23.88
C ILE A 182 15.44 3.03 25.40
N GLY A 183 16.26 2.07 25.86
CA GLY A 183 16.67 1.95 27.26
C GLY A 183 15.94 0.89 28.09
N LYS A 184 14.99 0.15 27.52
CA LYS A 184 14.40 -1.04 28.16
C LYS A 184 15.33 -2.25 28.01
N PRO A 185 15.49 -3.12 29.05
CA PRO A 185 16.31 -4.32 28.94
C PRO A 185 15.75 -5.27 27.86
N GLY A 186 16.62 -5.76 26.97
CA GLY A 186 16.26 -6.56 25.79
C GLY A 186 16.22 -5.81 24.45
N PHE A 187 16.55 -4.52 24.43
CA PHE A 187 16.55 -3.68 23.22
C PHE A 187 17.90 -3.65 22.52
N ILE A 188 17.96 -4.21 21.31
CA ILE A 188 19.17 -4.31 20.47
C ILE A 188 19.36 -3.00 19.66
N GLU A 189 20.62 -2.58 19.49
CA GLU A 189 21.09 -1.40 18.73
C GLU A 189 20.46 -1.12 17.33
N PRO A 190 20.02 -2.11 16.51
CA PRO A 190 19.37 -1.84 15.22
C PRO A 190 18.15 -0.91 15.32
N ARG A 191 17.47 -0.89 16.47
CA ARG A 191 16.31 -0.02 16.71
C ARG A 191 16.68 1.48 16.75
N CYS A 192 17.92 1.83 17.12
CA CYS A 192 18.40 3.22 17.12
C CYS A 192 18.46 3.81 15.70
N ALA A 193 18.86 3.01 14.70
CA ALA A 193 18.89 3.43 13.31
C ALA A 193 17.47 3.63 12.74
N CYS A 194 16.50 2.79 13.10
CA CYS A 194 15.11 2.98 12.66
C CYS A 194 14.45 4.20 13.29
N CYS A 195 14.65 4.42 14.61
CA CYS A 195 14.12 5.60 15.27
C CYS A 195 14.68 6.88 14.65
N SER A 196 15.92 6.86 14.12
CA SER A 196 16.48 8.02 13.41
C SER A 196 15.82 8.31 12.06
N ARG A 197 15.28 7.29 11.36
CA ARG A 197 14.45 7.51 10.16
C ARG A 197 13.09 8.12 10.53
N LEU A 198 12.49 7.66 11.64
CA LEU A 198 11.26 8.24 12.16
C LEU A 198 11.47 9.66 12.70
N ASP A 199 12.62 9.94 13.31
CA ASP A 199 13.02 11.28 13.71
C ASP A 199 13.14 12.20 12.47
N SER A 200 13.82 11.72 11.43
CA SER A 200 13.96 12.46 10.16
C SER A 200 12.59 12.73 9.51
N LEU A 201 11.66 11.77 9.54
CA LEU A 201 10.28 11.96 9.10
C LEU A 201 9.54 12.99 9.97
N ASN A 202 9.70 12.94 11.30
CA ASN A 202 9.06 13.86 12.22
C ASN A 202 9.56 15.30 12.04
N ILE A 203 10.87 15.49 11.83
CA ILE A 203 11.47 16.78 11.47
C ILE A 203 10.82 17.33 10.20
N LEU A 204 10.66 16.48 9.16
CA LEU A 204 10.03 16.90 7.92
C LEU A 204 8.57 17.35 8.12
N VAL A 205 7.78 16.60 8.89
CA VAL A 205 6.40 16.97 9.25
C VAL A 205 6.35 18.34 9.93
N ARG A 206 7.24 18.58 10.90
CA ARG A 206 7.32 19.84 11.64
C ARG A 206 7.69 21.02 10.76
N LEU A 207 8.64 20.85 9.84
CA LEU A 207 9.07 21.91 8.91
C LEU A 207 7.96 22.31 7.92
N THR A 208 7.05 21.39 7.60
CA THR A 208 5.92 21.66 6.69
C THR A 208 4.69 22.25 7.37
N THR A 209 4.73 22.47 8.69
CA THR A 209 3.62 23.06 9.43
C THR A 209 3.97 24.51 9.81
N PRO A 210 3.16 25.52 9.45
CA PRO A 210 3.37 26.86 10.00
C PRO A 210 3.23 26.81 11.53
N PRO A 211 4.01 27.60 12.29
CA PRO A 211 3.83 27.69 13.73
C PRO A 211 2.40 28.15 13.99
N SER A 212 1.65 27.36 14.77
CA SER A 212 0.34 27.77 15.25
C SER A 212 0.53 29.04 16.07
N VAL A 213 0.11 30.17 15.50
CA VAL A 213 0.04 31.45 16.21
C VAL A 213 -1.00 31.26 17.31
N THR A 214 -0.53 31.04 18.53
CA THR A 214 -1.37 31.12 19.72
C THR A 214 -1.74 32.59 19.87
N SER A 215 -2.96 32.92 19.47
CA SER A 215 -3.58 34.19 19.82
C SER A 215 -3.72 34.22 21.35
N THR A 216 -2.91 35.05 22.00
CA THR A 216 -3.09 35.47 23.41
C THR A 216 -4.32 36.34 23.57
#